data_AF-A0A1J3GHP0-F1
#
_entry.id   AF-A0A1J3GHP0-F1
#
_cell.length_a   1.000
_cell.length_b   1.000
_cell.length_c   1.000
_cell.angle_alpha   90.00
_cell.angle_beta   90.00
_cell.angle_gamma   90.00
#
_symmetry.space_group_name_H-M   'P 1'
#
loop_
_entity.id
_entity.type
_entity.pdbx_description
1 polymer ?
#
loop_
_entity_poly.entity_id
_entity_poly.type
_entity_poly.pdbx_seq_one_letter_code
_entity_poly.pdbx_strand_id
1 'polypeptide(L)'
;MLTRSHNGGLISLQELCSHLRQRRKNDREAVTEDDCRRAISKLKVLGNGFEVITVGKKKLIRSVPTELNKDHNQILELAQGQGFVTVEEVQRRHSWTSGRVIDALETLLEEGLAMIDDGHKDGKRRYWFPCVSSVYASNGADT
;
A
#
# COMPACT_ATOMS: atom_id res chain seq x y z
N MET A 1 7.70 -12.49 -7.35
CA MET A 1 7.78 -11.09 -6.88
C MET A 1 8.07 -11.09 -5.39
N LEU A 2 9.08 -10.35 -4.94
CA LEU A 2 9.64 -10.50 -3.58
C LEU A 2 8.72 -9.96 -2.47
N THR A 3 7.96 -8.90 -2.75
CA THR A 3 7.15 -8.21 -1.74
C THR A 3 5.67 -8.57 -1.79
N ARG A 4 5.20 -9.24 -2.85
CA ARG A 4 3.78 -9.54 -3.09
C ARG A 4 3.13 -10.31 -1.93
N SER A 5 3.83 -11.31 -1.38
CA SER A 5 3.33 -12.10 -0.24
C SER A 5 3.11 -11.26 1.02
N HIS A 6 3.73 -10.08 1.09
CA HIS A 6 3.68 -9.19 2.24
C HIS A 6 2.78 -7.96 2.03
N ASN A 7 2.51 -7.56 0.79
CA ASN A 7 1.81 -6.31 0.49
C ASN A 7 0.70 -6.43 -0.58
N GLY A 8 0.33 -7.66 -0.95
CA GLY A 8 -0.72 -7.97 -1.93
C GLY A 8 -0.47 -7.42 -3.34
N GLY A 9 0.74 -6.92 -3.62
CA GLY A 9 1.08 -6.34 -4.91
C GLY A 9 0.88 -4.82 -5.02
N LEU A 10 0.64 -4.13 -3.90
CA LEU A 10 0.71 -2.66 -3.80
C LEU A 10 1.97 -2.23 -3.03
N ILE A 11 2.70 -1.27 -3.58
CA ILE A 11 3.87 -0.68 -2.91
C ILE A 11 3.93 0.82 -3.18
N SER A 12 4.40 1.62 -2.22
CA SER A 12 4.61 3.05 -2.47
C SER A 12 5.80 3.29 -3.41
N LEU A 13 5.74 4.36 -4.22
CA LEU A 13 6.85 4.71 -5.11
C LEU A 13 8.16 4.95 -4.35
N GLN A 14 8.07 5.62 -3.20
CA GLN A 14 9.20 5.90 -2.33
C GLN A 14 9.85 4.59 -1.83
N GLU A 15 9.06 3.64 -1.38
CA GLU A 15 9.56 2.35 -0.89
C GLU A 15 10.17 1.51 -2.01
N LEU A 16 9.53 1.48 -3.19
CA LEU A 16 10.09 0.83 -4.37
C LEU A 16 11.47 1.40 -4.74
N CYS A 17 11.60 2.74 -4.76
CA CYS A 17 12.89 3.39 -5.00
C CYS A 17 13.93 3.03 -3.94
N SER A 18 13.54 2.98 -2.67
CA SER A 18 14.42 2.57 -1.57
C SER A 18 14.95 1.14 -1.76
N HIS A 19 14.06 0.19 -2.04
CA HIS A 19 14.43 -1.22 -2.30
C HIS A 19 15.36 -1.37 -3.52
N LEU A 20 15.10 -0.61 -4.58
CA LEU A 20 15.94 -0.63 -5.79
C LEU A 20 17.34 -0.06 -5.52
N ARG A 21 17.43 1.05 -4.76
CA ARG A 21 18.72 1.61 -4.34
C ARG A 21 19.50 0.66 -3.45
N GLN A 22 18.84 -0.01 -2.51
CA GLN A 22 19.49 -0.99 -1.62
C GLN A 22 20.05 -2.20 -2.40
N ARG A 23 19.40 -2.59 -3.51
CA ARG A 23 19.89 -3.67 -4.37
C ARG A 23 21.03 -3.24 -5.29
N ARG A 24 21.12 -1.96 -5.60
CA ARG A 24 22.13 -1.36 -6.49
C ARG A 24 23.20 -0.58 -5.72
N LYS A 25 23.52 -1.00 -4.49
CA LYS A 25 24.49 -0.29 -3.61
C LYS A 25 25.85 0.00 -4.25
N ASN A 26 26.26 -0.79 -5.26
CA ASN A 26 27.54 -0.65 -5.94
C ASN A 26 27.46 0.11 -7.28
N ASP A 27 26.27 0.54 -7.70
CA ASP A 27 26.10 1.30 -8.94
C ASP A 27 26.46 2.77 -8.71
N ARG A 28 27.07 3.40 -9.73
CA ARG A 28 27.47 4.81 -9.68
C ARG A 28 26.30 5.79 -9.67
N GLU A 29 25.15 5.38 -10.17
CA GLU A 29 23.96 6.23 -10.32
C GLU A 29 22.81 5.73 -9.44
N ALA A 30 22.31 6.62 -8.57
CA ALA A 30 21.19 6.31 -7.70
C ALA A 30 19.87 6.31 -8.48
N VAL A 31 19.06 5.26 -8.28
CA VAL A 31 17.72 5.19 -8.86
C VAL A 31 16.82 6.28 -8.29
N THR A 32 16.18 7.05 -9.18
CA THR A 32 15.21 8.10 -8.83
C THR A 32 13.76 7.62 -8.97
N GLU A 33 12.83 8.41 -8.41
CA GLU A 33 11.39 8.17 -8.61
C GLU A 33 10.97 8.29 -10.07
N ASP A 34 11.62 9.18 -10.82
CA ASP A 34 11.32 9.39 -12.23
C ASP A 34 11.75 8.18 -13.08
N ASP A 35 12.90 7.56 -12.77
CA ASP A 35 13.33 6.31 -13.41
C ASP A 35 12.30 5.19 -13.19
N CYS A 36 11.78 5.07 -11.96
CA CYS A 36 10.75 4.08 -11.63
C CYS A 36 9.45 4.34 -12.40
N ARG A 37 9.00 5.60 -12.45
CA ARG A 37 7.80 5.98 -13.22
C ARG A 37 7.95 5.70 -14.71
N ARG A 38 9.11 6.07 -15.29
CA ARG A 38 9.40 5.79 -16.71
C ARG A 38 9.42 4.28 -16.98
N ALA A 39 10.08 3.50 -16.13
CA ALA A 39 10.12 2.05 -16.26
C ALA A 39 8.72 1.43 -16.22
N ILE A 40 7.88 1.82 -15.25
CA ILE A 40 6.51 1.32 -15.14
C ILE A 40 5.66 1.71 -16.35
N SER A 41 5.79 2.93 -16.85
CA SER A 41 5.12 3.37 -18.07
C SER A 41 5.50 2.52 -19.28
N LYS A 42 6.78 2.12 -19.39
CA LYS A 42 7.24 1.19 -20.43
C LYS A 42 6.74 -0.23 -20.21
N LEU A 43 6.60 -0.70 -18.98
CA LEU A 43 6.04 -2.02 -18.68
C LEU A 43 4.54 -2.13 -18.98
N LYS A 44 3.80 -1.02 -18.91
CA LYS A 44 2.35 -0.98 -19.19
C LYS A 44 2.00 -1.46 -20.61
N VAL A 45 2.92 -1.35 -21.57
CA VAL A 45 2.70 -1.83 -22.95
C VAL A 45 2.66 -3.37 -23.05
N LEU A 46 3.18 -4.09 -22.05
CA LEU A 46 3.18 -5.55 -21.99
C LEU A 46 1.87 -6.12 -21.41
N GLY A 47 0.93 -5.24 -21.04
CA GLY A 47 -0.36 -5.57 -20.44
C GLY A 47 -0.61 -4.82 -19.14
N ASN A 48 -1.75 -5.10 -18.49
CA ASN A 48 -2.21 -4.39 -17.30
C ASN A 48 -1.55 -4.89 -15.99
N GLY A 49 -0.36 -5.50 -16.06
CA GLY A 49 0.32 -6.08 -14.91
C GLY A 49 0.98 -5.03 -14.00
N PHE A 50 1.37 -3.87 -14.53
CA PHE A 50 1.98 -2.80 -13.75
C PHE A 50 1.31 -1.45 -14.00
N GLU A 51 0.96 -0.77 -12.92
CA GLU A 51 0.33 0.55 -13.01
C GLU A 51 0.70 1.44 -11.82
N VAL A 52 0.85 2.73 -12.09
CA VAL A 52 0.91 3.75 -11.03
C VAL A 52 -0.50 4.23 -10.76
N ILE A 53 -0.98 4.02 -9.53
CA ILE A 53 -2.26 4.55 -9.04
C ILE A 53 -2.00 5.66 -8.02
N THR A 54 -2.92 6.61 -7.93
CA THR A 54 -2.87 7.67 -6.92
C THR A 54 -3.96 7.40 -5.90
N VAL A 55 -3.57 7.28 -4.64
CA VAL A 55 -4.49 7.17 -3.51
C VAL A 55 -4.18 8.30 -2.55
N GLY A 56 -5.13 9.20 -2.32
CA GLY A 56 -4.89 10.43 -1.55
C GLY A 56 -3.64 11.18 -2.01
N LYS A 57 -2.65 11.30 -1.12
CA LYS A 57 -1.39 12.01 -1.39
C LYS A 57 -0.24 11.11 -1.85
N LYS A 58 -0.44 9.78 -1.86
CA LYS A 58 0.61 8.80 -2.20
C LYS A 58 0.42 8.25 -3.61
N LYS A 59 1.55 8.05 -4.31
CA LYS A 59 1.61 7.25 -5.54
C LYS A 59 1.97 5.81 -5.16
N LEU A 60 1.08 4.89 -5.51
CA LEU A 60 1.26 3.47 -5.29
C LEU A 60 1.46 2.77 -6.63
N ILE A 61 2.22 1.69 -6.61
CA ILE A 61 2.50 0.85 -7.77
C ILE A 61 1.75 -0.43 -7.54
N ARG A 62 0.83 -0.72 -8.46
CA ARG A 62 0.10 -1.96 -8.55
C ARG A 62 0.83 -2.90 -9.48
N SER A 63 1.08 -4.11 -9.01
CA SER A 63 1.82 -5.17 -9.72
C SER A 63 0.99 -6.42 -10.02
N VAL A 64 -0.25 -6.45 -9.53
CA VAL A 64 -1.24 -7.50 -9.72
C VAL A 64 -2.55 -6.81 -10.09
N PRO A 65 -3.31 -7.28 -11.09
CA PRO A 65 -4.65 -6.78 -11.35
C PRO A 65 -5.55 -7.06 -10.15
N THR A 66 -5.86 -6.00 -9.39
CA THR A 66 -6.77 -6.02 -8.24
C THR A 66 -7.80 -4.92 -8.43
N GLU A 67 -9.09 -5.24 -8.27
CA GLU A 67 -10.18 -4.28 -8.48
C GLU A 67 -10.37 -3.38 -7.25
N LEU A 68 -9.74 -2.21 -7.29
CA LEU A 68 -9.91 -1.18 -6.27
C LEU A 68 -11.01 -0.21 -6.70
N ASN A 69 -12.13 -0.24 -6.00
CA ASN A 69 -13.21 0.72 -6.17
C ASN A 69 -12.96 1.99 -5.34
N LYS A 70 -13.92 2.92 -5.37
CA LYS A 70 -13.85 4.17 -4.61
C LYS A 70 -13.72 3.92 -3.10
N ASP A 71 -14.39 2.91 -2.58
CA ASP A 71 -14.43 2.66 -1.14
C ASP A 71 -13.09 2.16 -0.63
N HIS A 72 -12.49 1.22 -1.37
CA HIS A 72 -11.13 0.71 -1.11
C HIS A 72 -10.11 1.86 -1.12
N ASN A 73 -10.20 2.77 -2.09
CA ASN A 73 -9.31 3.92 -2.18
C ASN A 73 -9.48 4.89 -1.01
N GLN A 74 -10.71 5.11 -0.52
CA GLN A 74 -10.96 5.98 0.64
C GLN A 74 -10.41 5.38 1.94
N ILE A 75 -10.52 4.06 2.12
CA ILE A 75 -9.92 3.36 3.26
C ILE A 75 -8.39 3.45 3.21
N LEU A 76 -7.79 3.15 2.05
CA LEU A 76 -6.34 3.24 1.86
C LEU A 76 -5.82 4.67 2.03
N GLU A 77 -6.59 5.69 1.63
CA GLU A 77 -6.28 7.09 1.88
C GLU A 77 -6.32 7.43 3.37
N LEU A 78 -7.36 7.00 4.08
CA LEU A 78 -7.49 7.22 5.53
C LEU A 78 -6.32 6.58 6.30
N ALA A 79 -5.94 5.36 5.91
CA ALA A 79 -4.82 4.62 6.50
C ALA A 79 -3.47 5.32 6.35
N GLN A 80 -3.30 6.30 5.45
CA GLN A 80 -2.00 6.98 5.28
C GLN A 80 -1.52 7.73 6.52
N GLY A 81 -2.43 8.07 7.45
CA GLY A 81 -2.08 8.77 8.69
C GLY A 81 -1.27 7.91 9.66
N GLN A 82 -1.59 6.62 9.78
CA GLN A 82 -1.03 5.74 10.83
C GLN A 82 -0.70 4.31 10.37
N GLY A 83 -1.01 3.96 9.12
CA GLY A 83 -0.77 2.64 8.52
C GLY A 83 -1.93 1.65 8.71
N PHE A 84 -2.93 1.97 9.51
CA PHE A 84 -4.12 1.14 9.75
C PHE A 84 -5.40 1.97 9.88
N VAL A 85 -6.54 1.29 9.85
CA VAL A 85 -7.84 1.87 10.24
C VAL A 85 -8.58 0.93 11.22
N THR A 86 -9.57 1.47 11.93
CA THR A 86 -10.62 0.67 12.58
C THR A 86 -11.97 0.88 11.90
N VAL A 87 -12.92 -0.03 12.12
CA VAL A 87 -14.27 0.09 11.54
C VAL A 87 -14.92 1.41 11.99
N GLU A 88 -14.83 1.73 13.27
CA GLU A 88 -15.43 2.94 13.84
C GLU A 88 -14.82 4.22 13.25
N GLU A 89 -13.52 4.20 12.95
CA GLU A 89 -12.84 5.33 12.34
C GLU A 89 -13.36 5.61 10.92
N VAL A 90 -13.47 4.56 10.09
CA VAL A 90 -13.98 4.67 8.72
C VAL A 90 -15.45 5.13 8.74
N GLN A 91 -16.28 4.53 9.59
CA GLN A 91 -17.68 4.92 9.76
C GLN A 91 -17.80 6.39 10.14
N ARG A 92 -17.05 6.85 11.13
CA ARG A 92 -17.09 8.24 11.59
C ARG A 92 -16.59 9.21 10.52
N ARG A 93 -15.53 8.86 9.80
CA ARG A 93 -14.89 9.75 8.80
C ARG A 93 -15.70 9.91 7.52
N HIS A 94 -16.37 8.84 7.08
CA HIS A 94 -17.10 8.81 5.81
C HIS A 94 -18.63 8.68 5.96
N SER A 95 -19.13 8.60 7.20
CA SER A 95 -20.55 8.40 7.52
C SER A 95 -21.13 7.12 6.88
N TRP A 96 -20.34 6.04 6.87
CA TRP A 96 -20.76 4.75 6.31
C TRP A 96 -21.42 3.84 7.34
N THR A 97 -22.27 2.93 6.85
CA THR A 97 -22.79 1.82 7.66
C THR A 97 -21.68 0.83 7.98
N SER A 98 -21.82 0.11 9.08
CA SER A 98 -20.84 -0.90 9.50
C SER A 98 -20.68 -2.00 8.44
N GLY A 99 -21.80 -2.50 7.88
CA GLY A 99 -21.79 -3.49 6.81
C GLY A 99 -20.93 -3.06 5.62
N ARG A 100 -21.13 -1.84 5.10
CA ARG A 100 -20.34 -1.32 3.98
C ARG A 100 -18.84 -1.25 4.29
N VAL A 101 -18.48 -0.84 5.50
CA VAL A 101 -17.08 -0.80 5.93
C VAL A 101 -16.48 -2.20 6.02
N ILE A 102 -17.24 -3.14 6.59
CA ILE A 102 -16.82 -4.54 6.73
C ILE A 102 -16.62 -5.17 5.36
N ASP A 103 -17.59 -5.07 4.45
CA ASP A 103 -17.51 -5.64 3.09
C ASP A 103 -16.26 -5.13 2.34
N ALA A 104 -15.98 -3.83 2.44
CA ALA A 104 -14.80 -3.21 1.82
C ALA A 104 -13.49 -3.68 2.46
N LEU A 105 -13.45 -3.87 3.78
CA LEU A 105 -12.27 -4.37 4.49
C LEU A 105 -12.04 -5.86 4.24
N GLU A 106 -13.10 -6.67 4.15
CA GLU A 106 -13.03 -8.09 3.80
C GLU A 106 -12.46 -8.26 2.39
N THR A 107 -12.94 -7.47 1.42
CA THR A 107 -12.37 -7.47 0.07
C THR A 107 -10.87 -7.14 0.08
N LEU A 108 -10.45 -6.14 0.87
CA LEU A 108 -9.03 -5.77 0.99
C LEU A 108 -8.19 -6.87 1.69
N LEU A 109 -8.78 -7.66 2.58
CA LEU A 109 -8.14 -8.82 3.20
C LEU A 109 -8.01 -9.98 2.21
N GLU A 110 -9.05 -10.28 1.45
CA GLU A 110 -9.06 -11.34 0.43
C GLU A 110 -8.02 -11.09 -0.68
N GLU A 111 -7.87 -9.83 -1.08
CA GLU A 111 -6.83 -9.38 -2.02
C GLU A 111 -5.41 -9.36 -1.41
N GLY A 112 -5.28 -9.64 -0.10
CA GLY A 112 -4.00 -9.64 0.62
C GLY A 112 -3.38 -8.25 0.78
N LEU A 113 -4.18 -7.19 0.67
CA LEU A 113 -3.77 -5.79 0.82
C LEU A 113 -3.84 -5.30 2.27
N ALA A 114 -4.61 -6.00 3.10
CA ALA A 114 -4.79 -5.71 4.51
C ALA A 114 -4.35 -6.90 5.39
N MET A 115 -4.05 -6.61 6.65
CA MET A 115 -3.80 -7.60 7.70
C MET A 115 -4.57 -7.22 8.96
N ILE A 116 -5.07 -8.22 9.69
CA ILE A 116 -5.76 -8.00 10.98
C ILE A 116 -4.73 -7.94 12.10
N ASP A 117 -4.91 -6.98 13.01
CA ASP A 117 -4.23 -6.88 14.29
C ASP A 117 -5.25 -6.71 15.42
N ASP A 118 -5.36 -7.75 16.24
CA ASP A 118 -6.21 -7.78 17.44
C ASP A 118 -5.38 -7.65 18.74
N GLY A 119 -4.05 -7.42 18.63
CA GLY A 119 -3.13 -7.44 19.77
C GLY A 119 -2.98 -6.12 20.51
N HIS A 120 -3.66 -5.06 20.08
CA HIS A 120 -3.51 -3.75 20.67
C HIS A 120 -4.21 -3.62 22.04
N LYS A 121 -3.64 -2.84 22.95
CA LYS A 121 -4.04 -2.72 24.36
C LYS A 121 -5.46 -2.20 24.61
N ASP A 122 -6.06 -1.54 23.63
CA ASP A 122 -7.44 -1.02 23.72
C ASP A 122 -8.50 -2.06 23.30
N GLY A 123 -8.08 -3.27 22.90
CA GLY A 123 -8.97 -4.35 22.48
C GLY A 123 -9.66 -4.10 21.13
N LYS A 124 -9.28 -3.06 20.39
CA LYS A 124 -9.89 -2.73 19.10
C LYS A 124 -9.12 -3.39 17.95
N ARG A 125 -9.86 -4.11 17.10
CA ARG A 125 -9.34 -4.66 15.84
C ARG A 125 -8.86 -3.55 14.92
N ARG A 126 -7.64 -3.69 14.41
CA ARG A 126 -7.03 -2.82 13.41
C ARG A 126 -6.81 -3.57 12.11
N TYR A 127 -7.06 -2.87 11.01
CA TYR A 127 -6.76 -3.35 9.67
C TYR A 127 -5.54 -2.60 9.16
N TRP A 128 -4.40 -3.27 9.09
CA TRP A 128 -3.11 -2.72 8.69
C TRP A 128 -2.88 -2.84 7.20
N PHE A 129 -2.31 -1.79 6.59
CA PHE A 129 -2.06 -1.70 5.15
C PHE A 129 -0.58 -1.47 4.88
N PRO A 130 0.18 -2.51 4.50
CA PRO A 130 1.62 -2.42 4.20
C PRO A 130 1.96 -1.29 3.22
N CYS A 131 1.16 -1.13 2.16
CA CYS A 131 1.43 -0.19 1.07
C CYS A 131 1.38 1.29 1.47
N VAL A 132 0.79 1.63 2.61
CA VAL A 132 0.71 3.00 3.13
C VAL A 132 1.38 3.18 4.49
N SER A 133 1.72 2.08 5.17
CA SER A 133 2.41 2.08 6.46
C SER A 133 3.86 2.56 6.32
N SER A 134 4.31 3.38 7.27
CA SER A 134 5.70 3.86 7.31
C SER A 134 6.69 2.83 7.85
N VAL A 135 6.23 1.65 8.28
CA VAL A 135 7.05 0.64 8.97
C VAL A 135 8.20 0.13 8.11
N TYR A 136 8.13 0.25 6.78
CA TYR A 136 9.23 -0.12 5.88
C TYR A 136 10.23 1.02 5.59
N ALA A 137 10.01 2.24 6.08
CA ALA A 137 10.93 3.36 5.89
C ALA A 137 12.11 3.35 6.89
N SER A 138 12.01 2.62 8.01
CA SER A 138 12.97 2.68 9.13
C SER A 138 14.05 1.59 9.14
N ASN A 139 13.97 0.54 8.32
CA ASN A 139 14.96 -0.55 8.36
C ASN A 139 16.28 -0.26 7.61
N GLY A 140 16.63 1.02 7.44
CA GLY A 140 17.86 1.47 6.80
C GLY A 140 18.78 2.34 7.67
N ALA A 141 18.46 2.51 8.96
CA ALA A 141 19.19 3.41 9.86
C ALA A 141 20.04 2.72 10.94
N ASP A 142 20.26 1.40 10.86
CA ASP A 142 21.23 0.70 11.71
C ASP A 142 22.10 -0.24 10.87
N THR A 143 23.23 0.29 10.41
CA THR A 143 24.59 -0.30 10.35
C THR A 143 25.53 0.72 9.72
#